data_AF-A0A212K7U7-F1
#
_entry.id   AF-A0A212K7U7-F1
#
_cell.length_a   1.000
_cell.length_b   1.000
_cell.length_c   1.000
_cell.angle_alpha   90.00
_cell.angle_beta   90.00
_cell.angle_gamma   90.00
#
_symmetry.space_group_name_H-M   'P 1'
#
loop_
_entity.id
_entity.type
_entity.pdbx_description
1 polymer ?
#
loop_
_entity_poly.entity_id
_entity_poly.type
_entity_poly.pdbx_seq_one_letter_code
_entity_poly.pdbx_strand_id
1 'polypeptide(L)' 'MKALYTLEEFSTAFGIGKTKIYALLKSGELSARKIGRRTVIPAEAAQRWAESLPGYRPTVGGQADR' A
#
# COMPACT_ATOMS: atom_id res chain seq x y z
N MET A 1 -1.80 -16.61 -10.63
CA MET A 1 -1.46 -15.24 -10.17
C MET A 1 -2.62 -14.32 -10.49
N LYS A 2 -2.98 -13.45 -9.55
CA LYS A 2 -4.16 -12.59 -9.68
C LYS A 2 -3.74 -11.26 -10.29
N ALA A 3 -4.36 -10.84 -11.37
CA ALA A 3 -3.92 -9.65 -12.12
C ALA A 3 -4.41 -8.33 -11.50
N LEU A 4 -5.56 -8.36 -10.81
CA LEU A 4 -6.24 -7.18 -10.28
C LEU A 4 -6.75 -7.49 -8.87
N TYR A 5 -6.54 -6.56 -7.95
CA TYR A 5 -7.05 -6.59 -6.59
C TYR A 5 -8.17 -5.57 -6.45
N THR A 6 -9.30 -5.95 -5.87
CA THR A 6 -10.25 -4.95 -5.35
C THR A 6 -9.69 -4.26 -4.11
N LEU A 7 -10.29 -3.14 -3.68
CA LEU A 7 -9.90 -2.46 -2.44
C LEU A 7 -9.95 -3.41 -1.22
N GLU A 8 -10.93 -4.31 -1.19
CA GLU A 8 -11.11 -5.28 -0.10
C GLU A 8 -10.04 -6.36 -0.15
N GLU A 9 -9.77 -6.91 -1.33
CA GLU A 9 -8.72 -7.91 -1.50
C GLU A 9 -7.33 -7.34 -1.24
N PHE A 10 -7.06 -6.11 -1.66
CA PHE A 10 -5.80 -5.43 -1.37
C PHE A 10 -5.66 -5.19 0.14
N SER A 11 -6.75 -4.80 0.81
CA SER A 11 -6.79 -4.65 2.26
C SER A 11 -6.47 -5.96 2.98
N THR A 12 -7.05 -7.08 2.56
CA THR A 12 -6.76 -8.42 3.11
C THR A 12 -5.36 -8.91 2.77
N ALA A 13 -4.89 -8.70 1.53
CA ALA A 13 -3.60 -9.21 1.08
C ALA A 13 -2.40 -8.46 1.69
N PHE A 14 -2.53 -7.14 1.87
CA PHE A 14 -1.45 -6.28 2.39
C PHE A 14 -1.67 -5.89 3.86
N GLY A 15 -2.79 -6.29 4.48
CA GLY A 15 -3.10 -5.99 5.88
C GLY A 15 -3.34 -4.51 6.18
N ILE A 16 -3.68 -3.70 5.17
CA ILE A 16 -3.89 -2.26 5.31
C ILE A 16 -5.37 -1.90 5.28
N GLY A 17 -5.80 -1.05 6.21
CA GLY A 17 -7.20 -0.61 6.28
C GLY A 17 -7.63 0.25 5.07
N LYS A 18 -8.92 0.20 4.73
CA LYS A 18 -9.54 0.98 3.63
C LYS A 18 -9.17 2.47 3.68
N THR A 19 -9.11 3.06 4.87
CA THR A 19 -8.72 4.47 5.08
C THR A 19 -7.32 4.78 4.57
N LYS A 20 -6.34 3.91 4.85
CA LYS A 20 -4.96 4.07 4.38
C LYS A 20 -4.91 3.93 2.86
N ILE A 21 -5.65 2.98 2.30
CA ILE A 21 -5.74 2.76 0.85
C ILE A 21 -6.27 4.02 0.17
N TYR A 22 -7.37 4.62 0.66
CA TYR A 22 -7.90 5.88 0.15
C TYR A 22 -6.92 7.05 0.29
N ALA A 23 -6.16 7.11 1.39
CA ALA A 23 -5.12 8.12 1.57
C ALA A 23 -4.00 7.97 0.52
N LEU A 24 -3.54 6.75 0.27
CA LEU A 24 -2.52 6.46 -0.75
C LEU A 24 -3.01 6.77 -2.17
N LEU A 25 -4.26 6.44 -2.46
CA LEU A 25 -4.96 6.80 -3.70
C LEU A 25 -5.00 8.32 -3.89
N LYS A 26 -5.35 9.05 -2.83
CA LYS A 26 -5.44 10.52 -2.86
C LYS A 26 -4.05 11.18 -2.97
N SER A 27 -3.04 10.59 -2.33
CA SER A 27 -1.66 11.06 -2.38
C SER A 27 -0.95 10.72 -3.70
N GLY A 28 -1.54 9.84 -4.52
CA GLY A 28 -0.95 9.38 -5.78
C GLY A 28 0.13 8.30 -5.63
N GLU A 29 0.42 7.86 -4.41
CA GLU A 29 1.40 6.80 -4.15
C GLU A 29 0.92 5.41 -4.61
N LEU A 30 -0.40 5.20 -4.64
CA LEU A 30 -1.00 3.95 -5.09
C LEU A 30 -1.82 4.17 -6.37
N SER A 31 -1.36 3.58 -7.46
CA SER A 31 -2.06 3.62 -8.75
C SER A 31 -3.18 2.60 -8.79
N ALA A 32 -4.43 3.06 -8.74
CA ALA A 32 -5.60 2.24 -9.05
C ALA A 32 -6.24 2.64 -10.37
N ARG A 33 -6.93 1.66 -10.97
CA ARG A 33 -7.71 1.81 -12.19
C ARG A 33 -9.19 1.66 -11.86
N LYS A 34 -10.01 2.51 -12.47
CA LYS A 34 -11.46 2.42 -12.35
C LYS A 34 -11.98 1.46 -13.41
N ILE A 35 -12.69 0.42 -13.00
CA ILE A 35 -13.36 -0.55 -13.87
C ILE A 35 -14.89 -0.40 -13.69
N GLY A 36 -15.48 0.43 -14.55
CA GLY A 36 -16.89 0.81 -14.46
C GLY A 36 -17.22 1.49 -13.13
N ARG A 37 -17.96 0.78 -12.27
CA ARG A 37 -18.36 1.25 -10.92
C ARG A 37 -17.36 0.89 -9.81
N ARG A 38 -16.39 0.02 -10.08
CA ARG A 38 -15.45 -0.50 -9.07
C ARG A 38 -14.06 0.10 -9.26
N THR A 39 -13.32 0.22 -8.16
CA THR A 39 -11.90 0.59 -8.18
C THR A 39 -11.07 -0.66 -7.96
N VAL A 40 -10.12 -0.92 -8.86
CA VAL A 40 -9.21 -2.07 -8.82
C VAL A 40 -7.76 -1.61 -8.86
N ILE A 41 -6.90 -2.32 -8.14
CA ILE A 41 -5.48 -2.07 -8.03
C ILE A 41 -4.77 -3.17 -8.82
N PRO A 42 -4.02 -2.83 -9.89
CA PRO A 42 -3.21 -3.80 -10.62
C PRO A 42 -2.16 -4.45 -9.70
N ALA A 43 -1.89 -5.74 -9.88
CA ALA A 43 -0.88 -6.44 -9.10
C ALA A 43 0.51 -5.78 -9.20
N GLU A 44 0.89 -5.32 -10.41
CA GLU A 44 2.11 -4.54 -10.60
C GLU A 44 2.12 -3.25 -9.76
N ALA A 45 1.01 -2.51 -9.72
CA ALA A 45 0.95 -1.27 -8.95
C ALA A 45 1.07 -1.55 -7.45
N ALA A 46 0.43 -2.62 -6.97
CA ALA A 46 0.54 -3.09 -5.60
C ALA A 46 1.99 -3.45 -5.22
N GLN A 47 2.69 -4.18 -6.09
CA GLN A 47 4.11 -4.51 -5.89
C GLN A 47 4.99 -3.27 -5.90
N ARG A 48 4.85 -2.40 -6.91
CA ARG A 48 5.63 -1.15 -6.99
C ARG A 48 5.46 -0.27 -5.77
N TRP A 49 4.24 -0.21 -5.23
CA TRP A 49 3.98 0.49 -3.98
C TRP A 49 4.73 -0.15 -2.81
N ALA A 50 4.66 -1.47 -2.66
CA ALA A 50 5.36 -2.19 -1.59
C ALA A 50 6.90 -2.04 -1.69
N GLU A 51 7.45 -2.04 -2.90
CA GLU A 51 8.88 -1.80 -3.17
C GLU A 51 9.28 -0.35 -2.89
N SER A 52 8.36 0.61 -3.04
CA SER A 52 8.59 2.01 -2.74
C SER A 52 8.55 2.32 -1.24
N LEU A 53 8.08 1.39 -0.40
CA LEU A 53 8.02 1.63 1.04
C LEU A 53 9.43 1.75 1.62
N PRO A 54 9.69 2.76 2.46
CA PRO A 54 10.97 2.84 3.15
C PRO A 54 11.11 1.62 4.05
N GLY A 55 12.24 0.92 3.94
CA GLY A 55 12.55 -0.18 4.84
C GLY A 55 12.49 0.30 6.29
N TYR A 56 11.76 -0.42 7.14
CA TYR A 56 11.72 -0.11 8.56
C TYR A 56 13.12 -0.26 9.13
N ARG A 57 13.78 0.88 9.38
CA ARG A 57 14.98 0.93 10.20
C ARG A 57 14.50 1.20 11.62
N PRO A 58 14.54 0.20 12.53
CA PRO A 58 14.41 0.51 13.94
C PRO A 58 15.53 1.50 14.24
N THR A 59 15.16 2.73 14.60
CA THR A 59 16.15 3.66 15.13
C THR A 59 16.67 2.98 16.39
N VAL A 60 17.94 2.57 16.36
CA VAL A 60 18.61 2.10 17.57
C VAL A 60 18.72 3.33 18.46
N GLY A 61 17.75 3.47 19.37
CA GLY A 61 17.80 4.38 20.49
C GLY A 61 18.85 3.89 21.48
N GLY A 62 20.11 3.91 21.06
CA GLY A 62 21.27 3.84 21.93
C GLY A 62 21.73 5.25 22.25
N GLN A 63 20.98 5.95 23.10
CA GLN A 63 21.49 7.12 23.80
C GLN A 63 21.41 6.80 25.29
N ALA A 64 22.39 6.03 25.76
CA ALA A 64 22.83 6.12 27.13
C ALA A 64 23.51 7.48 27.27
N ASP A 65 22.76 8.48 27.71
CA ASP A 65 23.36 9.67 28.28
C ASP A 65 23.77 9.37 29.73
N ARG A 66 24.85 10.03 30.14
CA ARG A 66 25.79 9.65 31.19
C ARG A 66 25.65 10.60 32.37
#